data_AF-A0A9E3RXH9-F1
#
_entry.id   AF-A0A9E3RXH9-F1
#
_cell.length_a   1.000
_cell.length_b   1.000
_cell.length_c   1.000
_cell.angle_alpha   90.00
_cell.angle_beta   90.00
_cell.angle_gamma   90.00
#
_symmetry.space_group_name_H-M   'P 1'
#
loop_
_entity.id
_entity.type
_entity.pdbx_description
1 polymer ?
#
loop_
_entity_poly.entity_id
_entity_poly.type
_entity_poly.pdbx_seq_one_letter_code
_entity_poly.pdbx_strand_id
1 'polypeptide(L)'
;MKLKDLIGKRIVDILIKLESEPYGLDKADCFIVLDNGKTIGIPFGVNDDEAWTRELHKNAVSVFNQPKWWQAYNKPVLELKDTIIVDIISYPDNWPDKSLLLLDNKKLITEVLVAPQGTGHAGLWWYNSLADVENKYGNKYDRFSELKGSV
;
A
#
# COMPACT_ATOMS: atom_id res chain seq x y z
N MET A 1 11.95 1.48 -9.55
CA MET A 1 11.64 0.14 -10.13
C MET A 1 10.42 0.29 -11.01
N LYS A 2 10.44 -0.17 -12.27
CA LYS A 2 9.31 0.05 -13.19
C LYS A 2 8.03 -0.59 -12.66
N LEU A 3 6.89 0.08 -12.86
CA LEU A 3 5.59 -0.42 -12.36
C LEU A 3 5.25 -1.82 -12.88
N LYS A 4 5.53 -2.09 -14.16
CA LYS A 4 5.33 -3.42 -14.75
C LYS A 4 6.12 -4.53 -14.05
N ASP A 5 7.27 -4.20 -13.46
CA ASP A 5 8.11 -5.18 -12.80
C ASP A 5 7.57 -5.53 -11.40
N LEU A 6 6.62 -4.73 -10.87
CA LEU A 6 5.92 -5.01 -9.61
C LEU A 6 4.87 -6.11 -9.78
N ILE A 7 4.26 -6.19 -10.95
CA ILE A 7 3.25 -7.21 -11.23
C ILE A 7 3.91 -8.59 -11.15
N GLY A 8 3.28 -9.50 -10.41
CA GLY A 8 3.80 -10.83 -10.12
C GLY A 8 4.82 -10.89 -8.98
N LYS A 9 5.14 -9.76 -8.32
CA LYS A 9 6.02 -9.78 -7.13
C LYS A 9 5.26 -10.14 -5.88
N ARG A 10 5.87 -10.98 -5.05
CA ARG A 10 5.34 -11.38 -3.75
C ARG A 10 5.76 -10.38 -2.68
N ILE A 11 4.82 -10.01 -1.83
CA ILE A 11 5.06 -9.20 -0.62
C ILE A 11 5.59 -10.11 0.48
N VAL A 12 6.82 -9.85 0.93
CA VAL A 12 7.48 -10.58 2.03
C VAL A 12 7.23 -9.87 3.36
N ASP A 13 7.30 -8.55 3.37
CA ASP A 13 7.06 -7.72 4.54
C ASP A 13 6.42 -6.39 4.15
N ILE A 14 5.71 -5.78 5.10
CA ILE A 14 5.26 -4.40 5.02
C ILE A 14 5.74 -3.73 6.30
N LEU A 15 6.58 -2.71 6.16
CA LEU A 15 7.05 -1.92 7.29
C LEU A 15 6.45 -0.53 7.25
N ILE A 16 6.14 0.01 8.42
CA ILE A 16 5.59 1.36 8.55
C ILE A 16 6.49 2.13 9.50
N LYS A 17 6.85 3.35 9.09
CA LYS A 17 7.38 4.37 9.98
C LYS A 17 6.26 5.37 10.25
N LEU A 18 5.93 5.56 11.53
CA LEU A 18 5.00 6.61 11.95
C LEU A 18 5.77 7.72 12.64
N GLU A 19 5.43 8.96 12.31
CA GLU A 19 5.93 10.17 12.96
C GLU A 19 4.72 11.00 13.38
N SER A 20 4.77 11.59 14.58
CA SER A 20 3.65 12.36 15.12
C SER A 20 4.16 13.73 15.53
N GLU A 21 3.50 14.77 15.05
CA GLU A 21 3.79 16.16 15.42
C GLU A 21 2.75 16.64 16.44
N PRO A 22 3.13 17.05 17.67
CA PRO A 22 2.19 17.56 18.67
C PRO A 22 1.34 18.72 18.13
N TYR A 23 0.02 18.59 18.24
CA TYR A 23 -1.00 19.50 17.71
C TYR A 23 -0.96 19.69 16.18
N GLY A 24 -0.25 18.81 15.47
CA GLY A 24 -0.04 18.87 14.04
C GLY A 24 -0.59 17.65 13.33
N LEU A 25 0.27 17.01 12.56
CA LEU A 25 -0.08 15.91 11.68
C LEU A 25 0.64 14.64 12.09
N ASP A 26 -0.06 13.51 12.02
CA ASP A 26 0.56 12.20 11.96
C ASP A 26 1.01 11.96 10.52
N LYS A 27 2.24 11.51 10.36
CA LYS A 27 2.86 11.16 9.09
C LYS A 27 3.18 9.68 9.08
N ALA A 28 2.96 9.04 7.95
CA ALA A 28 3.32 7.66 7.75
C ALA A 28 4.17 7.48 6.52
N ASP A 29 5.01 6.46 6.58
CA ASP A 29 5.82 6.03 5.46
C ASP A 29 5.82 4.49 5.39
N CYS A 30 5.21 3.95 4.33
CA CYS A 30 5.04 2.52 4.10
C CYS A 30 6.12 1.97 3.16
N PHE A 31 6.71 0.85 3.56
CA PHE A 31 7.79 0.16 2.86
C PHE A 31 7.33 -1.26 2.53
N ILE A 32 7.14 -1.56 1.26
CA ILE A 32 6.79 -2.90 0.79
C ILE A 32 8.08 -3.63 0.43
N VAL A 33 8.37 -4.72 1.14
CA VAL A 33 9.53 -5.58 0.89
C VAL A 33 9.08 -6.71 -0.02
N LEU A 34 9.75 -6.86 -1.15
CA LEU A 34 9.43 -7.84 -2.19
C LEU A 34 10.35 -9.07 -2.08
N ASP A 35 9.91 -10.18 -2.67
CA ASP A 35 10.66 -11.45 -2.71
C ASP A 35 12.02 -11.41 -3.42
N ASN A 36 12.24 -10.41 -4.28
CA ASN A 36 13.53 -10.14 -4.89
C ASN A 36 14.48 -9.32 -4.01
N GLY A 37 14.12 -9.08 -2.74
CA GLY A 37 14.90 -8.32 -1.76
C GLY A 37 14.81 -6.80 -1.91
N LYS A 38 14.08 -6.28 -2.91
CA LYS A 38 13.89 -4.83 -3.07
C LYS A 38 12.83 -4.31 -2.11
N THR A 39 13.03 -3.08 -1.65
CA THR A 39 12.05 -2.31 -0.87
C THR A 39 11.55 -1.14 -1.70
N ILE A 40 10.23 -0.99 -1.77
CA ILE A 40 9.58 0.09 -2.50
C ILE A 40 8.59 0.85 -1.63
N GLY A 41 8.27 2.09 -2.01
CA GLY A 41 7.04 2.75 -1.59
C GLY A 41 5.89 2.39 -2.52
N ILE A 42 4.64 2.61 -2.05
CA ILE A 42 3.47 2.52 -2.92
C ILE A 42 3.54 3.65 -3.98
N PRO A 43 3.27 3.38 -5.27
CA PRO A 43 3.29 4.39 -6.34
C PRO A 43 2.21 5.47 -6.13
N PHE A 44 2.41 6.66 -6.69
CA PHE A 44 1.39 7.72 -6.63
C PHE A 44 0.27 7.49 -7.64
N GLY A 45 0.60 6.98 -8.83
CA GLY A 45 -0.40 6.68 -9.85
C GLY A 45 0.03 5.60 -10.84
N VAL A 46 -0.92 5.12 -11.63
CA VAL A 46 -0.66 4.13 -12.70
C VAL A 46 0.13 4.71 -13.88
N ASN A 47 0.16 6.04 -14.00
CA ASN A 47 0.92 6.76 -15.02
C ASN A 47 2.37 7.03 -14.60
N ASP A 48 2.76 6.68 -13.37
CA ASP A 48 4.15 6.77 -12.95
C ASP A 48 4.99 5.75 -13.74
N ASP A 49 6.18 6.14 -14.16
CA ASP A 49 7.09 5.18 -14.83
C ASP A 49 7.64 4.14 -13.84
N GLU A 50 7.84 4.56 -12.59
CA GLU A 50 8.52 3.77 -11.57
C GLU A 50 7.92 3.96 -10.17
N ALA A 51 7.86 2.85 -9.43
CA ALA A 51 7.73 2.87 -7.99
C ALA A 51 9.05 3.29 -7.35
N TRP A 52 8.97 4.16 -6.35
CA TRP A 52 10.12 4.64 -5.63
C TRP A 52 10.80 3.50 -4.88
N THR A 53 12.04 3.18 -5.28
CA THR A 53 12.89 2.20 -4.60
C THR A 53 13.78 2.94 -3.61
N ARG A 54 13.88 2.46 -2.37
CA ARG A 54 14.63 3.15 -1.31
C ARG A 54 15.16 2.18 -0.27
N GLU A 55 16.16 2.64 0.47
CA GLU A 55 16.66 1.93 1.64
C GLU A 55 15.60 1.91 2.74
N LEU A 56 15.58 0.81 3.50
CA LEU A 56 14.67 0.66 4.62
C LEU A 56 15.05 1.64 5.73
N HIS A 57 14.08 2.39 6.25
CA HIS A 57 14.33 3.29 7.35
C HIS A 57 14.53 2.50 8.67
N LYS A 58 15.57 2.84 9.44
CA LYS A 58 15.96 2.13 10.68
C LYS A 58 14.85 2.02 11.76
N ASN A 59 13.89 2.95 11.73
CA ASN A 59 12.76 2.99 12.67
C ASN A 59 11.46 2.41 12.07
N ALA A 60 11.48 1.89 10.84
CA ALA A 60 10.31 1.25 10.27
C ALA A 60 10.09 -0.10 10.96
N VAL A 61 8.85 -0.38 11.35
CA VAL A 61 8.48 -1.62 12.03
C VAL A 61 7.59 -2.48 11.15
N SER A 62 7.85 -3.78 11.12
CA SER A 62 7.04 -4.74 10.35
C SER A 62 5.65 -4.85 10.93
N VAL A 63 4.62 -4.77 10.08
CA VAL A 63 3.22 -5.02 10.47
C VAL A 63 2.94 -6.49 10.76
N PHE A 64 3.80 -7.40 10.28
CA PHE A 64 3.65 -8.83 10.49
C PHE A 64 4.37 -9.32 11.75
N ASN A 65 5.45 -8.65 12.15
CA ASN A 65 6.20 -8.98 13.37
C ASN A 65 5.72 -8.21 14.60
N GLN A 66 4.41 -8.24 14.84
CA GLN A 66 3.75 -7.59 15.98
C GLN A 66 3.50 -8.57 17.12
N PRO A 67 3.25 -8.11 18.37
CA PRO A 67 2.89 -9.01 19.47
C PRO A 67 1.66 -9.87 19.17
N LYS A 68 1.60 -11.10 19.71
CA LYS A 68 0.52 -12.07 19.46
C LYS A 68 -0.89 -11.52 19.71
N TRP A 69 -1.05 -10.68 20.74
CA TRP A 69 -2.35 -10.06 21.05
C TRP A 69 -2.79 -9.15 19.90
N TRP A 70 -1.89 -8.35 19.33
CA TRP A 70 -2.19 -7.47 18.20
C TRP A 70 -2.53 -8.28 16.95
N GLN A 71 -1.75 -9.33 16.68
CA GLN A 71 -1.97 -10.25 15.56
C GLN A 71 -3.36 -10.90 15.63
N ALA A 72 -3.83 -11.26 16.83
CA ALA A 72 -5.15 -11.87 17.02
C ALA A 72 -6.31 -10.94 16.60
N TYR A 73 -6.15 -9.61 16.79
CA TYR A 73 -7.14 -8.60 16.39
C TYR A 73 -6.97 -8.12 14.95
N ASN A 74 -5.78 -8.27 14.35
CA ASN A 74 -5.45 -7.73 13.03
C ASN A 74 -5.21 -8.83 11.99
N LYS A 75 -5.92 -9.96 12.11
CA LYS A 75 -5.85 -11.07 11.14
C LYS A 75 -5.94 -10.62 9.66
N PRO A 76 -6.83 -9.67 9.28
CA PRO A 76 -6.91 -9.23 7.88
C PRO A 76 -5.62 -8.63 7.33
N VAL A 77 -4.81 -8.00 8.18
CA VAL A 77 -3.49 -7.46 7.80
C VAL A 77 -2.50 -8.59 7.60
N LEU A 78 -2.51 -9.61 8.45
CA LEU A 78 -1.59 -10.76 8.33
C LEU A 78 -1.80 -11.55 7.03
N GLU A 79 -3.02 -11.55 6.51
CA GLU A 79 -3.38 -12.14 5.21
C GLU A 79 -2.79 -11.40 4.00
N LEU A 80 -2.16 -10.23 4.20
CA LEU A 80 -1.43 -9.51 3.15
C LEU A 80 -0.03 -10.10 2.92
N LYS A 81 0.50 -10.85 3.89
CA LYS A 81 1.81 -11.48 3.77
C LYS A 81 1.77 -12.59 2.72
N ASP A 82 2.86 -12.72 1.96
CA ASP A 82 3.05 -13.73 0.92
C ASP A 82 2.06 -13.64 -0.26
N THR A 83 1.31 -12.53 -0.34
CA THR A 83 0.42 -12.23 -1.48
C THR A 83 1.19 -11.68 -2.67
N ILE A 84 0.61 -11.82 -3.85
CA ILE A 84 1.20 -11.37 -5.12
C ILE A 84 0.51 -10.08 -5.57
N ILE A 85 1.28 -9.07 -5.97
CA ILE A 85 0.75 -7.87 -6.61
C ILE A 85 0.30 -8.23 -8.02
N VAL A 86 -0.98 -8.06 -8.34
CA VAL A 86 -1.57 -8.43 -9.64
C VAL A 86 -1.97 -7.22 -10.48
N ASP A 87 -2.21 -6.07 -9.86
CA ASP A 87 -2.51 -4.83 -10.59
C ASP A 87 -2.21 -3.59 -9.72
N ILE A 88 -2.26 -2.42 -10.35
CA ILE A 88 -2.17 -1.11 -9.70
C ILE A 88 -3.37 -0.29 -10.14
N ILE A 89 -4.06 0.33 -9.18
CA ILE A 89 -5.27 1.12 -9.41
C ILE A 89 -5.03 2.54 -8.91
N SER A 90 -5.40 3.56 -9.68
CA SER A 90 -5.33 4.94 -9.20
C SER A 90 -6.62 5.69 -9.45
N TYR A 91 -6.94 6.57 -8.51
CA TYR A 91 -8.04 7.50 -8.60
C TYR A 91 -7.46 8.90 -8.85
N PRO A 92 -7.29 9.34 -10.10
CA PRO A 92 -6.56 10.58 -10.41
C PRO A 92 -7.20 11.83 -9.79
N ASP A 93 -8.52 11.83 -9.58
CA ASP A 93 -9.28 12.96 -9.07
C ASP A 93 -9.75 12.79 -7.61
N ASN A 94 -9.39 11.68 -6.95
CA ASN A 94 -9.94 11.32 -5.62
C ASN A 94 -8.86 10.78 -4.68
N TRP A 95 -9.18 10.80 -3.39
CA TRP A 95 -8.44 10.03 -2.37
C TRP A 95 -8.49 8.52 -2.67
N PRO A 96 -7.49 7.72 -2.30
CA PRO A 96 -6.34 8.02 -1.43
C PRO A 96 -5.15 8.72 -2.13
N ASP A 97 -4.23 9.31 -1.33
CA ASP A 97 -3.06 10.07 -1.80
C ASP A 97 -2.12 9.30 -2.75
N LYS A 98 -2.19 7.96 -2.70
CA LYS A 98 -1.39 7.04 -3.50
C LYS A 98 -2.27 6.03 -4.22
N SER A 99 -1.72 5.41 -5.25
CA SER A 99 -2.35 4.26 -5.91
C SER A 99 -2.62 3.12 -4.91
N LEU A 100 -3.51 2.21 -5.30
CA LEU A 100 -3.77 0.97 -4.61
C LEU A 100 -3.08 -0.18 -5.34
N LEU A 101 -2.38 -1.03 -4.59
CA LEU A 101 -1.88 -2.31 -5.11
C LEU A 101 -2.98 -3.36 -4.93
N LEU A 102 -3.45 -3.94 -6.04
CA LEU A 102 -4.37 -5.07 -6.02
C LEU A 102 -3.56 -6.36 -5.84
N LEU A 103 -4.01 -7.19 -4.91
CA LEU A 103 -3.36 -8.44 -4.55
C LEU A 103 -4.14 -9.65 -5.10
N ASP A 104 -3.46 -10.78 -5.29
CA ASP A 104 -4.04 -12.04 -5.79
C ASP A 104 -5.16 -12.60 -4.91
N ASN A 105 -5.11 -12.32 -3.60
CA ASN A 105 -6.19 -12.60 -2.66
C ASN A 105 -7.38 -11.61 -2.75
N LYS A 106 -7.41 -10.74 -3.78
CA LYS A 106 -8.42 -9.71 -4.07
C LYS A 106 -8.42 -8.50 -3.13
N LYS A 107 -7.56 -8.49 -2.12
CA LYS A 107 -7.40 -7.32 -1.24
C LYS A 107 -6.66 -6.21 -1.96
N LEU A 108 -6.83 -5.00 -1.46
CA LEU A 108 -6.10 -3.82 -1.94
C LEU A 108 -5.37 -3.18 -0.78
N ILE A 109 -4.17 -2.68 -1.03
CA ILE A 109 -3.40 -1.90 -0.06
C ILE A 109 -3.01 -0.54 -0.64
N THR A 110 -3.00 0.47 0.22
CA THR A 110 -2.57 1.82 -0.10
C THR A 110 -1.96 2.47 1.14
N GLU A 111 -1.56 3.73 1.02
CA GLU A 111 -0.93 4.49 2.09
C GLU A 111 -1.58 5.87 2.18
N VAL A 112 -1.91 6.25 3.40
CA VAL A 112 -2.24 7.62 3.76
C VAL A 112 -0.99 8.23 4.36
N LEU A 113 -0.40 9.18 3.63
CA LEU A 113 0.87 9.79 4.01
C LEU A 113 0.74 10.67 5.25
N VAL A 114 -0.39 11.38 5.36
CA VAL A 114 -0.58 12.41 6.38
C VAL A 114 -2.04 12.44 6.84
N ALA A 115 -2.25 12.57 8.15
CA ALA A 115 -3.58 12.77 8.72
C ALA A 115 -3.52 13.68 9.96
N PRO A 116 -4.65 14.30 10.38
CA PRO A 116 -4.69 15.04 11.64
C PRO A 116 -4.26 14.15 12.81
N GLN A 117 -3.45 14.72 13.72
CA GLN A 117 -2.90 13.98 14.85
C GLN A 117 -4.00 13.29 15.66
N GLY A 118 -3.77 12.03 16.03
CA GLY A 118 -4.63 11.27 16.93
C GLY A 118 -5.86 10.65 16.27
N THR A 119 -6.02 10.80 14.96
CA THR A 119 -7.06 10.10 14.18
C THR A 119 -6.73 8.64 13.91
N GLY A 120 -5.45 8.28 13.95
CA GLY A 120 -4.97 6.96 13.57
C GLY A 120 -5.09 6.67 12.07
N HIS A 121 -5.33 7.69 11.24
CA HIS A 121 -5.53 7.50 9.80
C HIS A 121 -4.24 7.49 8.98
N ALA A 122 -3.14 8.10 9.44
CA ALA A 122 -1.87 8.02 8.73
C ALA A 122 -1.31 6.60 8.84
N GLY A 123 -1.00 5.96 7.71
CA GLY A 123 -0.50 4.58 7.70
C GLY A 123 -0.91 3.75 6.50
N LEU A 124 -0.67 2.45 6.63
CA LEU A 124 -1.13 1.44 5.70
C LEU A 124 -2.65 1.31 5.80
N TRP A 125 -3.32 1.45 4.66
CA TRP A 125 -4.74 1.18 4.52
C TRP A 125 -4.92 -0.07 3.67
N TRP A 126 -5.94 -0.85 3.99
CA TRP A 126 -6.28 -2.05 3.24
C TRP A 126 -7.79 -2.24 3.11
N TYR A 127 -8.18 -2.97 2.08
CA TYR A 127 -9.57 -3.26 1.73
C TYR A 127 -9.72 -4.74 1.43
N ASN A 128 -10.88 -5.33 1.71
CA ASN A 128 -11.07 -6.77 1.48
C ASN A 128 -11.37 -7.08 0.02
N SER A 129 -11.87 -6.10 -0.73
CA SER A 129 -12.20 -6.25 -2.13
C SER A 129 -12.16 -4.93 -2.87
N LEU A 130 -12.12 -5.02 -4.20
CA LEU A 130 -12.32 -3.88 -5.07
C LEU A 130 -13.69 -3.23 -4.86
N ALA A 131 -14.73 -4.02 -4.57
CA ALA A 131 -16.06 -3.48 -4.30
C ALA A 131 -16.07 -2.55 -3.07
N ASP A 132 -15.26 -2.83 -2.04
CA ASP A 132 -15.13 -1.94 -0.88
C ASP A 132 -14.52 -0.59 -1.26
N VAL A 133 -13.53 -0.61 -2.16
CA VAL A 133 -12.87 0.59 -2.69
C VAL A 133 -13.84 1.36 -3.57
N GLU A 134 -14.57 0.68 -4.46
CA GLU A 134 -15.58 1.28 -5.34
C GLU A 134 -16.74 1.89 -4.57
N ASN A 135 -17.20 1.26 -3.50
CA ASN A 135 -18.22 1.81 -2.62
C ASN A 135 -17.76 3.10 -1.92
N LYS A 136 -16.45 3.23 -1.68
CA LYS A 136 -15.87 4.38 -0.97
C LYS A 136 -15.50 5.54 -1.90
N TYR A 137 -14.93 5.25 -3.06
CA TYR A 137 -14.34 6.25 -3.96
C TYR A 137 -15.02 6.33 -5.33
N GLY A 138 -16.00 5.45 -5.59
CA GLY A 138 -16.65 5.30 -6.88
C GLY A 138 -15.94 4.30 -7.79
N ASN A 139 -16.55 4.03 -8.94
CA ASN A 139 -16.09 3.06 -9.94
C ASN A 139 -15.32 3.70 -11.10
N LYS A 140 -14.91 4.97 -10.96
CA LYS A 140 -14.10 5.69 -11.95
C LYS A 140 -12.66 5.74 -11.46
N TYR A 141 -11.83 4.84 -11.99
CA TYR A 141 -10.41 4.73 -11.68
C TYR A 141 -9.69 4.17 -12.89
N ASP A 142 -8.38 4.38 -12.91
CA ASP A 142 -7.51 3.81 -13.92
C ASP A 142 -6.87 2.52 -13.40
N ARG A 143 -6.72 1.53 -14.28
CA ARG A 143 -5.92 0.32 -14.01
C ARG A 143 -4.66 0.33 -14.83
N PHE A 144 -3.56 -0.06 -14.21
CA PHE A 144 -2.29 -0.22 -14.90
C PHE A 144 -2.38 -1.28 -16.02
N SER A 145 -3.08 -2.40 -15.76
CA SER A 145 -3.31 -3.47 -16.74
C SER A 145 -4.07 -3.00 -18.00
N GLU A 146 -5.05 -2.09 -17.85
CA GLU A 146 -5.87 -1.59 -18.96
C GLU A 146 -5.13 -0.54 -19.80
N LEU A 147 -4.33 0.31 -19.16
CA LEU A 147 -3.53 1.33 -19.85
C LEU A 147 -2.35 0.74 -20.63
N LYS A 148 -1.88 -0.43 -20.22
CA LYS A 148 -0.76 -1.15 -20.85
C LYS A 148 -1.22 -2.38 -21.62
N GLY A 149 -2.50 -2.48 -22.01
CA GLY A 149 -3.06 -3.49 -22.92
C GLY A 149 -2.49 -3.48 -24.36
N SER A 150 -1.21 -3.13 -24.52
CA SER A 150 -0.41 -3.16 -25.74
C SER A 150 1.00 -3.69 -25.42
N VAL A 151 1.07 -4.83 -24.73
CA VAL A 151 2.31 -5.64 -24.66
C VAL A 151 2.06 -6.96 -25.37
#